data_AF-A0A2A2JUQ3-F1
#
_entry.id   AF-A0A2A2JUQ3-F1
#
_cell.length_a   1.000
_cell.length_b   1.000
_cell.length_c   1.000
_cell.angle_alpha   90.00
_cell.angle_beta   90.00
_cell.angle_gamma   90.00
#
_symmetry.space_group_name_H-M   'P 1'
#
loop_
_entity.id
_entity.type
_entity.pdbx_description
1 polymer ?
#
loop_
_entity_poly.entity_id
_entity_poly.type
_entity_poly.pdbx_seq_one_letter_code
_entity_poly.pdbx_strand_id
1 'polypeptide(L)'
;MWAKTDHCDTKMQNGMLVAYCNHLTDFSMIVDSSPNDAQVCSKTLEIIGYVANGLSIVSLAFVFFINFSAYVDTLGSSKLVRFLNGYFTPKRDPISLAYNGTLLAFYFTFTVFSNQTVAGSACQAVAAIAYCLLLSSIILTIFQALRTVSMFLPHIIMPLLRIFLRPMCVITISLLIPFLIAVFLFSFTQFFNRQDGFCWVRPDSVVFAIVIPLSILVLNALVCSIFISYRLFGRDRKFSRAGKKKTQAMRTKLLALLMMQITLGTPWVLQYFTLFKPGATAWNYIFTIVLGSQGTLLMLLFFVKRRTQAKQASSRRELTSQTNGNSQFESQLKTSQTVLDSESIFDD
;
A
#
# COMPACT_ATOMS: atom_id res chain seq x y z
N MET A 1 -21.68 9.54 33.96
CA MET A 1 -22.26 10.91 33.95
C MET A 1 -22.01 11.46 32.56
N TRP A 2 -23.05 11.68 31.76
CA TRP A 2 -22.91 12.19 30.40
C TRP A 2 -22.44 13.63 30.53
N ALA A 3 -21.19 13.90 30.16
CA ALA A 3 -20.64 15.24 30.25
C ALA A 3 -21.39 16.12 29.26
N LYS A 4 -22.09 17.13 29.80
CA LYS A 4 -22.89 18.13 29.08
C LYS A 4 -22.04 19.09 28.22
N THR A 5 -20.76 18.79 28.06
CA THR A 5 -19.74 19.60 27.40
C THR A 5 -19.57 19.13 25.95
N ASP A 6 -20.20 19.87 25.05
CA ASP A 6 -19.75 20.23 23.69
C ASP A 6 -19.53 19.20 22.57
N HIS A 7 -19.89 17.92 22.75
CA HIS A 7 -19.49 16.90 21.76
C HIS A 7 -20.59 16.11 21.03
N CYS A 8 -21.88 16.30 21.36
CA CYS A 8 -22.99 15.69 20.62
C CYS A 8 -24.23 16.60 20.58
N ASP A 9 -24.92 16.61 19.43
CA ASP A 9 -26.22 17.25 19.28
C ASP A 9 -27.26 16.39 19.98
N THR A 10 -27.89 16.87 21.03
CA THR A 10 -28.95 16.10 21.71
C THR A 10 -30.32 16.50 21.17
N LYS A 11 -31.16 15.52 20.80
CA LYS A 11 -32.58 15.76 20.53
C LYS A 11 -33.42 14.81 21.37
N MET A 12 -34.57 15.30 21.85
CA MET A 12 -35.55 14.44 22.49
C MET A 12 -36.35 13.70 21.42
N GLN A 13 -36.36 12.38 21.51
CA GLN A 13 -37.18 11.52 20.67
C GLN A 13 -37.94 10.53 21.57
N ASN A 14 -39.28 10.58 21.52
CA ASN A 14 -40.18 9.73 22.33
C ASN A 14 -39.90 9.76 23.85
N GLY A 15 -39.60 10.94 24.41
CA GLY A 15 -39.32 11.10 25.84
C GLY A 15 -37.93 10.62 26.30
N MET A 16 -37.11 10.11 25.37
CA MET A 16 -35.71 9.77 25.61
C MET A 16 -34.79 10.86 25.05
N LEU A 17 -33.77 11.24 25.82
CA LEU A 17 -32.71 12.14 25.37
C LEU A 17 -31.73 11.34 24.49
N VAL A 18 -31.80 11.55 23.17
CA VAL A 18 -30.92 10.89 22.20
C VAL A 18 -29.78 11.84 21.84
N ALA A 19 -28.54 11.42 22.02
CA ALA A 19 -27.36 12.15 21.57
C ALA A 19 -26.98 11.69 20.15
N TYR A 20 -26.95 12.63 19.22
CA TYR A 20 -26.44 12.48 17.86
C TYR A 20 -25.02 12.99 17.84
N CYS A 21 -24.07 12.10 17.59
CA CYS A 21 -22.67 12.44 17.47
C CYS A 21 -22.26 12.19 16.02
N ASN A 22 -21.70 13.21 15.38
CA ASN A 22 -21.21 13.10 14.01
C ASN A 22 -19.86 12.36 14.04
N HIS A 23 -19.82 11.15 13.50
CA HIS A 23 -18.63 10.28 13.50
C HIS A 23 -18.02 10.12 12.10
N LEU A 24 -18.09 11.15 11.25
CA LEU A 24 -18.23 10.92 9.80
C LEU A 24 -17.01 10.31 9.06
N THR A 25 -15.81 10.26 9.63
CA THR A 25 -14.63 9.74 8.89
C THR A 25 -13.53 9.09 9.75
N ASP A 26 -13.86 8.62 10.94
CA ASP A 26 -12.86 7.92 11.75
C ASP A 26 -12.59 6.52 11.17
N PHE A 27 -11.35 6.25 10.75
CA PHE A 27 -10.97 4.91 10.30
C PHE A 27 -11.10 3.88 11.42
N SER A 28 -11.06 4.31 12.69
CA SER A 28 -11.36 3.44 13.83
C SER A 28 -12.75 2.80 13.71
N MET A 29 -13.74 3.50 13.13
CA MET A 29 -15.09 2.97 12.90
C MET A 29 -15.19 1.84 11.87
N ILE A 30 -14.16 1.67 11.04
CA ILE A 30 -14.10 0.53 10.10
C ILE A 30 -14.13 -0.78 10.89
N VAL A 31 -13.62 -0.78 12.13
CA VAL A 31 -13.40 -2.00 12.90
C VAL A 31 -13.91 -1.92 14.35
N ASP A 32 -13.87 -0.75 14.99
CA ASP A 32 -14.57 -0.50 16.23
C ASP A 32 -15.97 0.04 15.91
N SER A 33 -16.93 -0.86 15.91
CA SER A 33 -18.30 -0.56 15.55
C SER A 33 -19.19 -0.23 16.76
N SER A 34 -18.61 -0.02 17.94
CA SER A 34 -19.36 0.26 19.16
C SER A 34 -20.05 1.63 19.11
N PRO A 35 -21.40 1.71 19.07
CA PRO A 35 -22.12 2.98 18.98
C PRO A 35 -22.20 3.75 20.31
N ASN A 36 -21.76 3.15 21.44
CA ASN A 36 -21.99 3.68 22.79
C ASN A 36 -20.73 4.24 23.47
N ASP A 37 -19.62 4.39 22.74
CA ASP A 37 -18.36 4.79 23.36
C ASP A 37 -18.26 6.32 23.46
N ALA A 38 -18.42 6.86 24.69
CA ALA A 38 -18.65 8.28 24.99
C ALA A 38 -17.51 9.25 24.60
N GLN A 39 -16.40 8.74 24.06
CA GLN A 39 -15.25 9.54 23.61
C GLN A 39 -14.93 9.38 22.11
N VAL A 40 -15.68 8.55 21.37
CA VAL A 40 -15.60 8.44 19.89
C VAL A 40 -16.23 9.67 19.21
N CYS A 41 -16.76 10.62 19.99
CA CYS A 41 -17.27 11.92 19.56
C CYS A 41 -16.20 13.03 19.59
N SER A 42 -14.91 12.67 19.52
CA SER A 42 -13.83 13.66 19.47
C SER A 42 -13.71 14.25 18.07
N LYS A 43 -14.15 15.50 17.91
CA LYS A 43 -13.98 16.29 16.66
C LYS A 43 -12.53 16.31 16.16
N THR A 44 -11.56 16.25 17.08
CA THR A 44 -10.13 16.22 16.73
C THR A 44 -9.75 14.96 15.95
N LEU A 45 -10.26 13.79 16.35
CA LEU A 45 -9.93 12.53 15.69
C LEU A 45 -10.59 12.44 14.31
N GLU A 46 -11.83 12.96 14.19
CA GLU A 46 -12.54 13.11 12.92
C GLU A 46 -11.78 14.01 11.94
N ILE A 47 -11.35 15.20 12.37
CA ILE A 47 -10.57 16.15 11.55
C ILE A 47 -9.25 15.51 11.09
N ILE A 48 -8.53 14.85 12.00
CA ILE A 48 -7.28 14.16 11.66
C ILE A 48 -7.53 13.07 10.62
N GLY A 49 -8.57 12.27 10.79
CA GLY A 49 -8.99 11.26 9.82
C GLY A 49 -9.26 11.89 8.45
N TYR A 50 -10.11 12.91 8.40
CA TYR A 50 -10.48 13.59 7.15
C TYR A 50 -9.25 14.15 6.41
N VAL A 51 -8.37 14.86 7.12
CA VAL A 51 -7.16 15.45 6.53
C VAL A 51 -6.19 14.36 6.05
N ALA A 52 -5.95 13.33 6.86
CA ALA A 52 -5.06 12.22 6.49
C ALA A 52 -5.57 11.48 5.24
N ASN A 53 -6.87 11.18 5.20
CA ASN A 53 -7.51 10.50 4.08
C ASN A 53 -7.52 11.35 2.82
N GLY A 54 -7.86 12.64 2.94
CA GLY A 54 -7.84 13.59 1.83
C GLY A 54 -6.45 13.69 1.20
N LEU A 55 -5.41 13.79 2.03
CA LEU A 55 -4.02 13.78 1.55
C LEU A 55 -3.68 12.46 0.85
N SER A 56 -4.07 11.32 1.43
CA SER A 56 -3.87 10.01 0.81
C SER A 56 -4.61 9.83 -0.51
N ILE A 57 -5.81 10.38 -0.68
CA ILE A 57 -6.55 10.37 -1.95
C ILE A 57 -5.76 11.12 -3.02
N VAL A 58 -5.30 12.34 -2.71
CA VAL A 58 -4.50 13.14 -3.65
C VAL A 58 -3.19 12.42 -4.01
N SER A 59 -2.51 11.85 -3.01
CA SER A 59 -1.28 11.07 -3.21
C SER A 59 -1.49 9.83 -4.06
N LEU A 60 -2.56 9.06 -3.79
CA LEU A 60 -2.90 7.86 -4.57
C LEU A 60 -3.34 8.21 -5.98
N ALA A 61 -4.10 9.28 -6.17
CA ALA A 61 -4.49 9.76 -7.49
C ALA A 61 -3.25 10.11 -8.34
N PHE A 62 -2.27 10.79 -7.74
CA PHE A 62 -1.00 11.07 -8.39
C PHE A 62 -0.25 9.78 -8.78
N VAL A 63 -0.07 8.85 -7.83
CA VAL A 63 0.63 7.57 -8.08
C VAL A 63 -0.10 6.72 -9.13
N PHE A 64 -1.43 6.66 -9.06
CA PHE A 64 -2.25 5.95 -10.04
C PHE A 64 -2.10 6.57 -11.42
N PHE A 65 -2.22 7.90 -11.54
CA PHE A 65 -2.06 8.61 -12.81
C PHE A 65 -0.69 8.33 -13.46
N ILE A 66 0.38 8.43 -12.69
CA ILE A 66 1.74 8.16 -13.21
C ILE A 66 1.87 6.70 -13.67
N ASN A 67 1.41 5.73 -12.88
CA ASN A 67 1.48 4.33 -13.28
C ASN A 67 0.57 4.01 -14.48
N PHE A 68 -0.62 4.62 -14.55
CA PHE A 68 -1.56 4.47 -15.66
C PHE A 68 -1.00 5.07 -16.96
N SER A 69 -0.35 6.23 -16.88
CA SER A 69 0.29 6.89 -18.03
C SER A 69 1.35 6.01 -18.70
N ALA A 70 1.93 5.04 -17.98
CA ALA A 70 2.88 4.08 -18.53
C ALA A 70 2.24 3.03 -19.47
N TYR A 71 0.93 2.83 -19.35
CA TYR A 71 0.15 1.92 -20.21
C TYR A 71 -0.42 2.61 -21.44
N VAL A 72 -0.62 3.93 -21.38
CA VAL A 72 -1.15 4.72 -22.51
C VAL A 72 -0.01 5.46 -23.19
N ASP A 73 0.43 4.97 -24.34
CA ASP A 73 1.62 5.48 -25.04
C ASP A 73 1.52 6.98 -25.40
N THR A 74 0.30 7.47 -25.67
CA THR A 74 0.02 8.91 -25.91
C THR A 74 0.30 9.77 -24.68
N LEU A 75 -0.12 9.34 -23.48
CA LEU A 75 0.13 10.06 -22.23
C LEU A 75 1.59 9.92 -21.79
N GLY A 76 2.16 8.73 -21.92
CA GLY A 76 3.56 8.44 -21.61
C GLY A 76 4.56 9.23 -22.44
N SER A 77 4.17 9.67 -23.64
CA SER A 77 5.00 10.49 -24.53
C SER A 77 4.92 11.99 -24.26
N SER A 78 4.00 12.45 -23.40
CA SER A 78 3.87 13.87 -23.06
C SER A 78 5.13 14.39 -22.35
N LYS A 79 5.51 15.65 -22.64
CA LYS A 79 6.69 16.29 -22.02
C LYS A 79 6.57 16.33 -20.49
N LEU A 80 5.35 16.54 -19.98
CA LEU A 80 5.07 16.57 -18.54
C LEU A 80 5.25 15.19 -17.90
N VAL A 81 4.71 14.12 -18.48
CA VAL A 81 4.92 12.76 -17.96
C VAL A 81 6.37 12.32 -18.11
N ARG A 82 7.07 12.69 -19.19
CA ARG A 82 8.51 12.46 -19.32
C ARG A 82 9.35 13.25 -18.32
N PHE A 83 8.96 14.48 -17.98
CA PHE A 83 9.60 15.26 -16.93
C PHE A 83 9.33 14.62 -15.54
N LEU A 84 8.07 14.26 -15.29
CA LEU A 84 7.63 13.62 -14.05
C LEU A 84 8.11 12.19 -13.89
N ASN A 85 8.38 11.44 -14.97
CA ASN A 85 9.02 10.12 -14.94
C ASN A 85 10.55 10.25 -14.98
N GLY A 86 11.06 11.33 -15.57
CA GLY A 86 12.47 11.49 -15.93
C GLY A 86 12.87 10.51 -17.04
N TYR A 87 14.13 10.10 -17.05
CA TYR A 87 14.67 9.08 -17.96
C TYR A 87 14.23 7.63 -17.65
N PHE A 88 13.31 7.43 -16.70
CA PHE A 88 12.96 6.11 -16.19
C PHE A 88 11.59 5.66 -16.67
N THR A 89 11.57 4.52 -17.36
CA THR A 89 10.33 3.86 -17.78
C THR A 89 9.65 3.23 -16.57
N PRO A 90 8.41 3.62 -16.22
CA PRO A 90 7.68 2.96 -15.15
C PRO A 90 7.52 1.47 -15.47
N LYS A 91 7.83 0.61 -14.50
CA LYS A 91 7.62 -0.84 -14.68
C LYS A 91 6.11 -1.10 -14.74
N ARG A 92 5.63 -1.59 -15.88
CA ARG A 92 4.23 -2.02 -16.08
C ARG A 92 3.94 -3.23 -15.18
N ASP A 93 3.45 -3.00 -13.98
CA ASP A 93 2.97 -4.04 -13.07
C ASP A 93 1.46 -3.89 -12.85
N PRO A 94 0.62 -4.71 -13.51
CA PRO A 94 -0.82 -4.51 -13.51
C PRO A 94 -1.45 -4.79 -12.14
N ILE A 95 -0.82 -5.63 -11.31
CA ILE A 95 -1.27 -5.89 -9.94
C ILE A 95 -1.14 -4.62 -9.09
N SER A 96 0.01 -3.94 -9.18
CA SER A 96 0.24 -2.69 -8.44
C SER A 96 -0.68 -1.58 -8.93
N LEU A 97 -0.96 -1.51 -10.23
CA LEU A 97 -1.92 -0.56 -10.78
C LEU A 97 -3.34 -0.85 -10.27
N ALA A 98 -3.78 -2.11 -10.32
CA ALA A 98 -5.09 -2.53 -9.80
C ALA A 98 -5.21 -2.25 -8.30
N TYR A 99 -4.18 -2.58 -7.51
CA TYR A 99 -4.14 -2.28 -6.08
C TYR A 99 -4.28 -0.79 -5.79
N ASN A 100 -3.46 0.05 -6.43
CA ASN A 100 -3.53 1.51 -6.22
C ASN A 100 -4.89 2.08 -6.66
N GLY A 101 -5.45 1.58 -7.76
CA GLY A 101 -6.77 1.99 -8.25
C GLY A 101 -7.91 1.58 -7.32
N THR A 102 -7.91 0.33 -6.86
CA THR A 102 -8.89 -0.18 -5.89
C THR A 102 -8.79 0.56 -4.55
N LEU A 103 -7.57 0.82 -4.08
CA LEU A 103 -7.34 1.57 -2.84
C LEU A 103 -7.82 3.02 -2.99
N LEU A 104 -7.49 3.68 -4.10
CA LEU A 104 -7.99 5.03 -4.40
C LEU A 104 -9.52 5.08 -4.40
N ALA A 105 -10.17 4.14 -5.10
CA ALA A 105 -11.62 4.03 -5.14
C ALA A 105 -12.21 3.78 -3.75
N PHE A 106 -11.56 2.94 -2.93
CA PHE A 106 -11.97 2.69 -1.55
C PHE A 106 -11.89 3.96 -0.71
N TYR A 107 -10.73 4.63 -0.65
CA TYR A 107 -10.56 5.85 0.15
C TYR A 107 -11.51 6.96 -0.29
N PHE A 108 -11.71 7.14 -1.60
CA PHE A 108 -12.66 8.10 -2.12
C PHE A 108 -14.09 7.77 -1.70
N THR A 109 -14.52 6.52 -1.92
CA THR A 109 -15.88 6.08 -1.58
C THR A 109 -16.15 6.21 -0.09
N PHE A 110 -15.22 5.72 0.74
CA PHE A 110 -15.32 5.74 2.20
C PHE A 110 -15.26 7.16 2.77
N THR A 111 -14.47 8.07 2.20
CA THR A 111 -14.36 9.45 2.73
C THR A 111 -15.53 10.33 2.31
N VAL A 112 -16.07 10.14 1.10
CA VAL A 112 -17.09 11.04 0.53
C VAL A 112 -18.51 10.55 0.81
N PHE A 113 -18.76 9.23 0.72
CA PHE A 113 -20.10 8.67 0.72
C PHE A 113 -20.43 7.84 1.97
N SER A 114 -19.56 7.79 2.98
CA SER A 114 -19.87 7.15 4.27
C SER A 114 -21.02 7.83 5.01
N ASN A 115 -21.29 9.09 4.71
CA ASN A 115 -22.34 9.88 5.32
C ASN A 115 -23.68 9.65 4.62
N GLN A 116 -24.70 9.18 5.36
CA GLN A 116 -26.04 8.97 4.80
C GLN A 116 -26.68 10.24 4.26
N THR A 117 -26.34 11.42 4.78
CA THR A 117 -26.87 12.68 4.22
C THR A 117 -26.37 12.96 2.81
N VAL A 118 -25.20 12.44 2.44
CA VAL A 118 -24.63 12.54 1.08
C VAL A 118 -25.09 11.37 0.22
N ALA A 119 -25.08 10.15 0.76
CA ALA A 119 -25.45 8.95 0.01
C ALA A 119 -26.97 8.76 -0.17
N GLY A 120 -27.79 9.39 0.67
CA GLY A 120 -29.24 9.32 0.63
C GLY A 120 -29.76 7.87 0.68
N SER A 121 -30.65 7.54 -0.26
CA SER A 121 -31.21 6.20 -0.42
C SER A 121 -30.20 5.16 -0.94
N ALA A 122 -29.06 5.58 -1.51
CA ALA A 122 -28.03 4.68 -1.99
C ALA A 122 -27.05 4.23 -0.90
N CYS A 123 -27.26 4.61 0.36
CA CYS A 123 -26.37 4.33 1.49
C CYS A 123 -25.96 2.85 1.61
N GLN A 124 -26.92 1.93 1.50
CA GLN A 124 -26.64 0.49 1.57
C GLN A 124 -25.81 -0.01 0.38
N ALA A 125 -26.06 0.52 -0.82
CA ALA A 125 -25.31 0.18 -2.02
C ALA A 125 -23.88 0.72 -1.95
N VAL A 126 -23.70 1.96 -1.48
CA VAL A 126 -22.38 2.56 -1.22
C VAL A 126 -21.60 1.73 -0.21
N ALA A 127 -22.24 1.32 0.89
CA ALA A 127 -21.62 0.45 1.89
C ALA A 127 -21.14 -0.87 1.29
N ALA A 128 -21.96 -1.50 0.45
CA ALA A 128 -21.59 -2.74 -0.26
C ALA A 128 -20.42 -2.54 -1.22
N ILE A 129 -20.40 -1.42 -1.98
CA ILE A 129 -19.30 -1.05 -2.87
C ILE A 129 -18.01 -0.84 -2.07
N ALA A 130 -18.06 -0.04 -1.00
CA ALA A 130 -16.90 0.26 -0.18
C ALA A 130 -16.35 -1.01 0.50
N TYR A 131 -17.22 -1.90 0.98
CA TYR A 131 -16.84 -3.22 1.51
C TYR A 131 -16.17 -4.10 0.44
N CYS A 132 -16.75 -4.17 -0.77
CA CYS A 132 -16.17 -4.90 -1.89
C CYS A 132 -14.77 -4.38 -2.25
N LEU A 133 -14.59 -3.05 -2.30
CA LEU A 133 -13.30 -2.42 -2.60
C LEU A 133 -12.27 -2.68 -1.49
N LEU A 134 -12.67 -2.61 -0.22
CA LEU A 134 -11.80 -2.94 0.91
C LEU A 134 -11.31 -4.39 0.80
N LEU A 135 -12.22 -5.35 0.66
CA LEU A 135 -11.88 -6.76 0.59
C LEU A 135 -11.03 -7.07 -0.66
N SER A 136 -11.32 -6.41 -1.79
CA SER A 136 -10.48 -6.49 -3.00
C SER A 136 -9.06 -6.01 -2.76
N SER A 137 -8.89 -4.89 -2.03
CA SER A 137 -7.57 -4.37 -1.69
C SER A 137 -6.80 -5.31 -0.75
N ILE A 138 -7.49 -5.97 0.19
CA ILE A 138 -6.92 -6.97 1.09
C ILE A 138 -6.42 -8.18 0.30
N ILE A 139 -7.25 -8.77 -0.57
CA ILE A 139 -6.87 -9.94 -1.37
C ILE A 139 -5.74 -9.61 -2.34
N LEU A 140 -5.75 -8.44 -2.99
CA LEU A 140 -4.63 -7.96 -3.82
C LEU A 140 -3.32 -7.86 -3.01
N THR A 141 -3.38 -7.34 -1.79
CA THR A 141 -2.21 -7.22 -0.91
C THR A 141 -1.68 -8.61 -0.51
N ILE A 142 -2.57 -9.55 -0.19
CA ILE A 142 -2.22 -10.95 0.12
C ILE A 142 -1.48 -11.58 -1.06
N PHE A 143 -2.01 -11.47 -2.29
CA PHE A 143 -1.35 -12.03 -3.46
C PHE A 143 -0.03 -11.33 -3.81
N GLN A 144 0.06 -10.02 -3.59
CA GLN A 144 1.32 -9.28 -3.77
C GLN A 144 2.40 -9.76 -2.79
N ALA A 145 2.03 -10.03 -1.53
CA ALA A 145 2.90 -10.62 -0.53
C ALA A 145 3.39 -12.01 -0.96
N LEU A 146 2.45 -12.88 -1.36
CA LEU A 146 2.74 -14.24 -1.83
C LEU A 146 3.64 -14.24 -3.07
N ARG A 147 3.39 -13.37 -4.05
CA ARG A 147 4.24 -13.21 -5.24
C ARG A 147 5.65 -12.82 -4.86
N THR A 148 5.81 -11.94 -3.87
CA THR A 148 7.13 -11.51 -3.44
C THR A 148 7.92 -12.63 -2.77
N VAL A 149 7.27 -13.48 -1.96
CA VAL A 149 7.91 -14.65 -1.35
C VAL A 149 8.13 -15.78 -2.36
N SER A 150 7.25 -15.95 -3.34
CA SER A 150 7.32 -17.00 -4.37
C SER A 150 8.63 -17.01 -5.16
N MET A 151 9.28 -15.85 -5.33
CA MET A 151 10.58 -15.73 -5.98
C MET A 151 11.71 -16.49 -5.26
N PHE A 152 11.48 -16.91 -4.01
CA PHE A 152 12.46 -17.54 -3.15
C PHE A 152 12.09 -18.98 -2.74
N LEU A 153 10.95 -19.50 -3.19
CA LEU A 153 10.50 -20.87 -2.90
C LEU A 153 11.24 -21.90 -3.78
N PRO A 154 11.39 -23.15 -3.29
CA PRO A 154 12.01 -24.24 -4.05
C PRO A 154 11.22 -24.60 -5.32
N HIS A 155 11.93 -25.12 -6.33
CA HIS A 155 11.41 -25.38 -7.68
C HIS A 155 10.18 -26.32 -7.71
N ILE A 156 10.04 -27.16 -6.68
CA ILE A 156 9.01 -28.21 -6.56
C ILE A 156 7.59 -27.63 -6.39
N ILE A 157 7.43 -26.53 -5.64
CA ILE A 157 6.11 -25.90 -5.36
C ILE A 157 5.77 -24.85 -6.43
N MET A 158 6.75 -24.45 -7.23
CA MET A 158 6.66 -23.32 -8.15
C MET A 158 5.72 -23.49 -9.35
N PRO A 159 5.48 -24.68 -9.96
CA PRO A 159 4.67 -24.75 -11.20
C PRO A 159 3.19 -24.42 -10.95
N LEU A 160 2.57 -25.00 -9.92
CA LEU A 160 1.18 -24.74 -9.56
C LEU A 160 1.01 -23.30 -9.08
N LEU A 161 1.89 -22.85 -8.18
CA LEU A 161 1.84 -21.50 -7.60
C LEU A 161 2.03 -20.42 -8.68
N ARG A 162 2.85 -20.67 -9.71
CA ARG A 162 3.08 -19.73 -10.81
C ARG A 162 1.84 -19.50 -11.66
N ILE A 163 0.96 -20.50 -11.82
CA ILE A 163 -0.31 -20.34 -12.55
C ILE A 163 -1.24 -19.43 -11.75
N PHE A 164 -1.45 -19.71 -10.47
CA PHE A 164 -2.31 -18.91 -9.60
C PHE A 164 -1.79 -17.48 -9.39
N LEU A 165 -0.47 -17.28 -9.35
CA LEU A 165 0.15 -15.96 -9.19
C LEU A 165 0.34 -15.20 -10.50
N ARG A 166 -0.26 -15.65 -11.61
CA ARG A 166 -0.30 -14.86 -12.84
C ARG A 166 -1.08 -13.56 -12.61
N PRO A 167 -0.59 -12.40 -13.11
CA PRO A 167 -1.22 -11.12 -12.82
C PRO A 167 -2.71 -11.04 -13.15
N MET A 168 -3.13 -11.59 -14.29
CA MET A 168 -4.54 -11.58 -14.69
C MET A 168 -5.40 -12.44 -13.77
N CYS A 169 -4.93 -13.64 -13.40
CA CYS A 169 -5.64 -14.51 -12.46
C CYS A 169 -5.79 -13.84 -11.09
N VAL A 170 -4.72 -13.23 -10.58
CA VAL A 170 -4.75 -12.49 -9.31
C VAL A 170 -5.77 -11.36 -9.37
N ILE A 171 -5.75 -10.52 -10.42
CA ILE A 171 -6.69 -9.40 -10.54
C ILE A 171 -8.13 -9.91 -10.62
N THR A 172 -8.40 -10.92 -11.44
CA THR A 172 -9.74 -11.50 -11.57
C THR A 172 -10.23 -12.07 -10.24
N ILE A 173 -9.42 -12.88 -9.55
CA ILE A 173 -9.80 -13.49 -8.27
C ILE A 173 -10.05 -12.41 -7.22
N SER A 174 -9.15 -11.42 -7.11
CA SER A 174 -9.25 -10.36 -6.11
C SER A 174 -10.40 -9.38 -6.34
N LEU A 175 -10.97 -9.30 -7.54
CA LEU A 175 -12.13 -8.45 -7.81
C LEU A 175 -13.43 -9.26 -7.82
N LEU A 176 -13.42 -10.43 -8.45
CA LEU A 176 -14.61 -11.27 -8.62
C LEU A 176 -15.08 -11.86 -7.29
N ILE A 177 -14.18 -12.41 -6.46
CA ILE A 177 -14.59 -13.03 -5.19
C ILE A 177 -15.23 -11.98 -4.26
N PRO A 178 -14.61 -10.82 -3.98
CA PRO A 178 -15.26 -9.80 -3.16
C PRO A 178 -16.57 -9.27 -3.74
N PHE A 179 -16.65 -9.14 -5.05
CA PHE A 179 -17.88 -8.72 -5.71
C PHE A 179 -19.02 -9.72 -5.48
N LEU A 180 -18.77 -11.01 -5.68
CA LEU A 180 -19.75 -12.06 -5.44
C LEU A 180 -20.17 -12.10 -3.97
N ILE A 181 -19.22 -11.96 -3.04
CA ILE A 181 -19.51 -11.89 -1.59
C ILE A 181 -20.38 -10.67 -1.28
N ALA A 182 -20.03 -9.49 -1.79
CA ALA A 182 -20.77 -8.26 -1.53
C ALA A 182 -22.20 -8.33 -2.10
N VAL A 183 -22.38 -8.85 -3.31
CA VAL A 183 -23.70 -9.04 -3.94
C VAL A 183 -24.54 -10.05 -3.16
N PHE A 184 -23.93 -11.16 -2.73
CA PHE A 184 -24.61 -12.15 -1.91
C PHE A 184 -25.08 -11.55 -0.58
N LEU A 185 -24.19 -10.87 0.15
CA LEU A 185 -24.53 -10.22 1.42
C LEU A 185 -25.59 -9.12 1.23
N PHE A 186 -25.50 -8.34 0.15
CA PHE A 186 -26.46 -7.29 -0.15
C PHE A 186 -27.86 -7.85 -0.47
N SER A 187 -27.93 -8.95 -1.23
CA SER A 187 -29.21 -9.48 -1.73
C SER A 187 -29.92 -10.38 -0.71
N PHE A 188 -29.17 -11.17 0.06
CA PHE A 188 -29.74 -12.22 0.91
C PHE A 188 -29.74 -11.88 2.40
N THR A 189 -29.14 -10.75 2.81
CA THR A 189 -28.98 -10.41 4.23
C THR A 189 -29.21 -8.91 4.49
N GLN A 190 -29.42 -8.53 5.75
CA GLN A 190 -29.53 -7.12 6.17
C GLN A 190 -28.17 -6.54 6.62
N PHE A 191 -27.08 -7.07 6.07
CA PHE A 191 -25.72 -6.84 6.53
C PHE A 191 -25.20 -5.40 6.36
N PHE A 192 -25.70 -4.69 5.34
CA PHE A 192 -25.39 -3.27 5.09
C PHE A 192 -26.45 -2.31 5.63
N ASN A 193 -27.48 -2.81 6.30
CA ASN A 193 -28.53 -1.98 6.87
C ASN A 193 -28.12 -1.53 8.28
N ARG A 194 -27.49 -0.36 8.33
CA ARG A 194 -27.06 0.34 9.54
C ARG A 194 -28.03 1.51 9.79
N GLN A 195 -28.64 1.57 10.98
CA GLN A 195 -29.72 2.54 11.30
C GLN A 195 -29.21 3.82 11.97
N ASP A 196 -27.91 4.11 11.88
CA ASP A 196 -27.23 5.16 12.67
C ASP A 196 -26.70 6.32 11.81
N GLY A 197 -27.20 6.52 10.59
CA GLY A 197 -26.72 7.62 9.73
C GLY A 197 -25.43 7.33 8.97
N PHE A 198 -24.82 6.15 9.14
CA PHE A 198 -23.53 5.80 8.59
C PHE A 198 -23.62 4.64 7.58
N CYS A 199 -23.07 4.84 6.39
CA CYS A 199 -23.13 3.90 5.27
C CYS A 199 -22.00 2.87 5.35
N TRP A 200 -22.12 1.90 6.25
CA TRP A 200 -21.14 0.85 6.45
C TRP A 200 -21.75 -0.48 6.90
N VAL A 201 -20.90 -1.50 7.06
CA VAL A 201 -21.25 -2.80 7.63
C VAL A 201 -21.83 -2.65 9.03
N ARG A 202 -22.86 -3.45 9.32
CA ARG A 202 -23.52 -3.49 10.63
C ARG A 202 -22.56 -3.92 11.75
N PRO A 203 -22.58 -3.26 12.91
CA PRO A 203 -21.67 -3.53 14.03
C PRO A 203 -21.58 -4.98 14.51
N ASP A 204 -22.70 -5.70 14.55
CA ASP A 204 -22.76 -7.10 14.97
C ASP A 204 -21.91 -8.04 14.11
N SER A 205 -21.67 -7.67 12.86
CA SER A 205 -21.05 -8.50 11.83
C SER A 205 -19.65 -8.01 11.42
N VAL A 206 -19.22 -6.83 11.89
CA VAL A 206 -17.92 -6.23 11.58
C VAL A 206 -16.75 -7.14 11.95
N VAL A 207 -16.83 -7.82 13.10
CA VAL A 207 -15.76 -8.73 13.55
C VAL A 207 -15.54 -9.85 12.53
N PHE A 208 -16.59 -10.56 12.15
CA PHE A 208 -16.47 -11.68 11.20
C PHE A 208 -16.11 -11.19 9.79
N ALA A 209 -16.64 -10.05 9.37
CA ALA A 209 -16.52 -9.60 8.01
C ALA A 209 -15.22 -8.85 7.68
N ILE A 210 -14.61 -8.20 8.67
CA ILE A 210 -13.45 -7.33 8.47
C ILE A 210 -12.26 -7.86 9.27
N VAL A 211 -12.44 -8.20 10.54
CA VAL A 211 -11.32 -8.66 11.39
C VAL A 211 -10.75 -9.99 10.90
N ILE A 212 -11.58 -10.94 10.44
CA ILE A 212 -11.08 -12.22 9.92
C ILE A 212 -10.23 -12.04 8.65
N PRO A 213 -10.69 -11.39 7.57
CA PRO A 213 -9.85 -11.13 6.39
C PRO A 213 -8.58 -10.34 6.71
N LEU A 214 -8.66 -9.35 7.61
CA LEU A 214 -7.49 -8.61 8.07
C LEU A 214 -6.51 -9.48 8.87
N SER A 215 -7.00 -10.45 9.65
CA SER A 215 -6.15 -11.40 10.39
C SER A 215 -5.34 -12.26 9.44
N ILE A 216 -5.96 -12.71 8.33
CA ILE A 216 -5.28 -13.46 7.28
C ILE A 216 -4.22 -12.59 6.60
N LEU A 217 -4.54 -11.32 6.31
CA LEU A 217 -3.60 -10.35 5.75
C LEU A 217 -2.38 -10.15 6.66
N VAL A 218 -2.62 -9.87 7.94
CA VAL A 218 -1.57 -9.64 8.93
C VAL A 218 -0.70 -10.89 9.11
N LEU A 219 -1.29 -12.07 9.20
CA LEU A 219 -0.54 -13.33 9.29
C LEU A 219 0.35 -13.53 8.05
N ASN A 220 -0.18 -13.28 6.85
CA ASN A 220 0.58 -13.35 5.62
C ASN A 220 1.74 -12.34 5.62
N ALA A 221 1.50 -11.09 6.01
CA ALA A 221 2.53 -10.08 6.12
C ALA A 221 3.63 -10.50 7.11
N LEU A 222 3.28 -11.05 8.28
CA LEU A 222 4.24 -11.55 9.27
C LEU A 222 5.09 -12.71 8.73
N VAL A 223 4.46 -13.72 8.11
CA VAL A 223 5.17 -14.85 7.50
C VAL A 223 6.15 -14.37 6.42
N CYS A 224 5.69 -13.47 5.54
CA CYS A 224 6.53 -12.86 4.50
C CYS A 224 7.72 -12.10 5.11
N SER A 225 7.48 -11.33 6.18
CA SER A 225 8.49 -10.57 6.90
C SER A 225 9.59 -11.46 7.45
N ILE A 226 9.20 -12.53 8.15
CA ILE A 226 10.12 -13.48 8.78
C ILE A 226 10.96 -14.15 7.69
N PHE A 227 10.33 -14.61 6.61
CA PHE A 227 11.01 -15.29 5.53
C PHE A 227 12.05 -14.39 4.83
N ILE A 228 11.67 -13.15 4.50
CA ILE A 228 12.57 -12.21 3.82
C ILE A 228 13.70 -11.80 4.75
N SER A 229 13.41 -11.55 6.02
CA SER A 229 14.43 -11.25 7.03
C SER A 229 15.43 -12.40 7.16
N TYR A 230 14.94 -13.64 7.27
CA TYR A 230 15.80 -14.83 7.31
C TYR A 230 16.70 -14.94 6.07
N ARG A 231 16.17 -14.68 4.87
CA ARG A 231 16.98 -14.71 3.64
C ARG A 231 17.98 -13.57 3.52
N LEU A 232 17.57 -12.35 3.89
CA LEU A 232 18.38 -11.13 3.73
C LEU A 232 19.53 -11.05 4.74
N PHE A 233 19.34 -11.61 5.94
CA PHE A 233 20.35 -11.66 7.00
C PHE A 233 21.07 -13.02 7.09
N GLY A 234 20.46 -14.11 6.64
CA GLY A 234 21.04 -15.46 6.71
C GLY A 234 22.10 -15.78 5.66
N ARG A 235 22.14 -15.07 4.52
CA ARG A 235 23.15 -15.29 3.46
C ARG A 235 24.50 -14.59 3.72
N ASP A 236 24.56 -13.60 4.60
CA ASP A 236 25.78 -12.82 4.88
C ASP A 236 26.63 -13.42 6.02
N ARG A 237 26.88 -14.74 5.99
CA ARG A 237 27.79 -15.38 6.97
C ARG A 237 29.28 -15.12 6.71
N LYS A 238 29.67 -14.55 5.56
CA LYS A 238 31.05 -14.10 5.33
C LYS A 238 31.23 -12.69 5.91
N PHE A 239 31.56 -12.67 7.20
CA PHE A 239 31.99 -11.48 7.95
C PHE A 239 33.26 -10.86 7.33
N SER A 240 33.11 -9.96 6.36
CA SER A 240 34.22 -9.12 5.91
C SER A 240 34.21 -7.76 6.61
N ARG A 241 35.35 -7.41 7.19
CA ARG A 241 35.62 -6.20 8.00
C ARG A 241 35.52 -4.93 7.15
N ALA A 242 34.44 -4.16 7.32
CA ALA A 242 34.40 -2.72 6.97
C ALA A 242 33.23 -2.03 7.72
N GLY A 243 33.46 -1.66 8.99
CA GLY A 243 32.42 -1.23 9.93
C GLY A 243 31.48 -0.12 9.45
N LYS A 244 31.98 0.89 8.71
CA LYS A 244 31.14 2.00 8.21
C LYS A 244 30.28 1.62 7.00
N LYS A 245 30.82 0.84 6.05
CA LYS A 245 30.06 0.31 4.89
C LYS A 245 29.01 -0.72 5.32
N LYS A 246 29.30 -1.51 6.37
CA LYS A 246 28.36 -2.48 6.97
C LYS A 246 27.13 -1.81 7.59
N THR A 247 27.32 -0.77 8.40
CA THR A 247 26.18 -0.06 9.04
C THR A 247 25.27 0.61 8.03
N GLN A 248 25.84 1.19 6.96
CA GLN A 248 25.05 1.80 5.89
C GLN A 248 24.29 0.74 5.05
N ALA A 249 24.91 -0.40 4.76
CA ALA A 249 24.25 -1.52 4.09
C ALA A 249 23.12 -2.10 4.94
N MET A 250 23.33 -2.29 6.24
CA MET A 250 22.31 -2.77 7.18
C MET A 250 21.14 -1.79 7.32
N ARG A 251 21.42 -0.48 7.43
CA ARG A 251 20.38 0.56 7.46
C ARG A 251 19.55 0.57 6.18
N THR A 252 20.18 0.39 5.02
CA THR A 252 19.49 0.33 3.74
C THR A 252 18.61 -0.92 3.63
N LYS A 253 19.10 -2.07 4.10
CA LYS A 253 18.34 -3.33 4.20
C LYS A 253 17.12 -3.20 5.12
N LEU A 254 17.32 -2.63 6.32
CA LEU A 254 16.25 -2.41 7.29
C LEU A 254 15.21 -1.41 6.76
N LEU A 255 15.65 -0.32 6.13
CA LEU A 255 14.75 0.65 5.51
C LEU A 255 13.95 0.00 4.39
N ALA A 256 14.57 -0.81 3.52
CA ALA A 256 13.85 -1.53 2.47
C ALA A 256 12.83 -2.53 3.03
N LEU A 257 13.15 -3.23 4.13
CA LEU A 257 12.21 -4.10 4.83
C LEU A 257 11.03 -3.31 5.39
N LEU A 258 11.29 -2.22 6.11
CA LEU A 258 10.24 -1.36 6.68
C LEU A 258 9.32 -0.80 5.61
N MET A 259 9.90 -0.32 4.51
CA MET A 259 9.18 0.20 3.35
C MET A 259 8.31 -0.87 2.67
N MET A 260 8.82 -2.10 2.59
CA MET A 260 8.05 -3.24 2.12
C MET A 260 6.90 -3.59 3.07
N GLN A 261 7.13 -3.59 4.39
CA GLN A 261 6.08 -3.88 5.40
C GLN A 261 4.90 -2.92 5.32
N ILE A 262 5.16 -1.62 5.15
CA ILE A 262 4.10 -0.62 4.97
C ILE A 262 3.21 -0.97 3.77
N THR A 263 3.79 -1.50 2.70
CA THR A 263 3.07 -1.89 1.47
C THR A 263 2.31 -3.21 1.62
N LEU A 264 2.74 -4.10 2.52
CA LEU A 264 2.18 -5.45 2.69
C LEU A 264 1.00 -5.53 3.65
N GLY A 265 0.59 -4.42 4.24
CA GLY A 265 -0.55 -4.38 5.16
C GLY A 265 -0.19 -4.56 6.64
N THR A 266 1.08 -4.50 7.01
CA THR A 266 1.52 -4.53 8.42
C THR A 266 0.94 -3.38 9.28
N PRO A 267 0.66 -2.17 8.75
CA PRO A 267 -0.09 -1.15 9.48
C PRO A 267 -1.42 -1.60 10.08
N TRP A 268 -2.09 -2.60 9.48
CA TRP A 268 -3.34 -3.15 9.99
C TRP A 268 -3.18 -3.89 11.31
N VAL A 269 -1.96 -4.27 11.74
CA VAL A 269 -1.72 -4.83 13.08
C VAL A 269 -2.15 -3.84 14.17
N LEU A 270 -2.04 -2.53 13.89
CA LEU A 270 -2.44 -1.49 14.83
C LEU A 270 -3.93 -1.57 15.22
N GLN A 271 -4.75 -2.18 14.37
CA GLN A 271 -6.16 -2.42 14.59
C GLN A 271 -6.45 -3.26 15.84
N TYR A 272 -5.62 -4.26 16.13
CA TYR A 272 -5.90 -5.14 17.26
C TYR A 272 -5.70 -4.39 18.58
N PHE A 273 -4.76 -3.44 18.63
CA PHE A 273 -4.54 -2.64 19.83
C PHE A 273 -5.71 -1.69 20.14
N THR A 274 -6.49 -1.30 19.13
CA THR A 274 -7.70 -0.49 19.35
C THR A 274 -8.88 -1.34 19.82
N LEU A 275 -8.95 -2.63 19.43
CA LEU A 275 -10.04 -3.54 19.84
C LEU A 275 -10.01 -3.94 21.33
N PHE A 276 -8.83 -3.95 21.97
CA PHE A 276 -8.69 -4.45 23.36
C PHE A 276 -8.91 -3.39 24.44
N LYS A 277 -9.20 -2.13 24.09
CA LYS A 277 -9.43 -1.06 25.06
C LYS A 277 -10.64 -0.22 24.69
N PRO A 278 -11.71 -0.19 25.51
CA PRO A 278 -12.80 0.77 25.31
C PRO A 278 -12.29 2.20 25.47
N GLY A 279 -12.72 3.11 24.60
CA GLY A 279 -12.41 4.54 24.63
C GLY A 279 -11.36 5.04 23.63
N ALA A 280 -11.29 6.37 23.48
CA ALA A 280 -10.35 7.08 22.60
C ALA A 280 -8.92 7.07 23.17
N THR A 281 -8.22 5.95 23.02
CA THR A 281 -6.84 5.82 23.45
C THR A 281 -5.86 6.38 22.41
N ALA A 282 -4.61 6.60 22.80
CA ALA A 282 -3.54 6.98 21.87
C ALA A 282 -3.45 6.03 20.65
N TRP A 283 -3.88 4.77 20.80
CA TRP A 283 -3.94 3.80 19.72
C TRP A 283 -4.92 4.19 18.61
N ASN A 284 -6.06 4.81 18.92
CA ASN A 284 -7.01 5.26 17.90
C ASN A 284 -6.44 6.40 17.06
N TYR A 285 -5.71 7.34 17.69
CA TYR A 285 -4.99 8.39 16.97
C TYR A 285 -3.88 7.82 16.09
N ILE A 286 -3.04 6.94 16.65
CA ILE A 286 -1.94 6.31 15.90
C ILE A 286 -2.50 5.49 14.73
N PHE A 287 -3.54 4.70 14.96
CA PHE A 287 -4.20 3.89 13.94
C PHE A 287 -4.74 4.76 12.81
N THR A 288 -5.51 5.80 13.15
CA THR A 288 -6.12 6.71 12.17
C THR A 288 -5.07 7.47 11.37
N ILE A 289 -4.01 7.95 12.01
CA ILE A 289 -2.90 8.62 11.30
C ILE A 289 -2.17 7.65 10.38
N VAL A 290 -1.83 6.45 10.88
CA VAL A 290 -1.01 5.50 10.13
C VAL A 290 -1.78 4.89 8.96
N LEU A 291 -3.05 4.48 9.14
CA LEU A 291 -3.86 3.98 8.04
C LEU A 291 -4.35 5.11 7.15
N GLY A 292 -4.84 6.20 7.71
CA GLY A 292 -5.28 7.35 6.93
C GLY A 292 -4.18 7.91 6.04
N SER A 293 -2.90 7.79 6.43
CA SER A 293 -1.73 8.20 5.63
C SER A 293 -1.14 7.10 4.71
N GLN A 294 -1.74 5.90 4.62
CA GLN A 294 -1.20 4.79 3.83
C GLN A 294 -0.98 5.18 2.35
N GLY A 295 -1.91 5.92 1.75
CA GLY A 295 -1.77 6.42 0.39
C GLY A 295 -0.60 7.40 0.22
N THR A 296 -0.40 8.27 1.20
CA THR A 296 0.73 9.20 1.25
C THR A 296 2.06 8.45 1.39
N LEU A 297 2.12 7.41 2.22
CA LEU A 297 3.30 6.56 2.36
C LEU A 297 3.64 5.83 1.05
N LEU A 298 2.65 5.36 0.29
CA LEU A 298 2.84 4.77 -1.04
C LEU A 298 3.43 5.76 -2.05
N MET A 299 3.02 7.03 -1.99
CA MET A 299 3.64 8.09 -2.81
C MET A 299 5.08 8.38 -2.40
N LEU A 300 5.37 8.46 -1.09
CA LEU A 300 6.74 8.62 -0.61
C LEU A 300 7.62 7.46 -1.06
N LEU A 301 7.12 6.22 -0.95
CA LEU A 301 7.76 5.01 -1.43
C LEU A 301 8.06 5.07 -2.93
N PHE A 302 7.11 5.54 -3.72
CA PHE A 302 7.27 5.76 -5.15
C PHE A 302 8.46 6.70 -5.43
N PHE A 303 8.53 7.84 -4.74
CA PHE A 303 9.65 8.78 -4.89
C PHE A 303 10.99 8.22 -4.40
N VAL A 304 11.03 7.51 -3.27
CA VAL A 304 12.25 6.90 -2.73
C VAL A 304 12.78 5.84 -3.69
N LYS A 305 11.91 4.97 -4.20
CA LYS A 305 12.25 3.94 -5.19
C LYS A 305 12.81 4.59 -6.45
N ARG A 306 12.16 5.65 -6.95
CA ARG A 306 12.63 6.42 -8.10
C ARG A 306 14.01 7.03 -7.88
N ARG A 307 14.23 7.71 -6.74
CA ARG A 307 15.53 8.33 -6.43
C ARG A 307 16.64 7.28 -6.31
N THR A 308 16.33 6.12 -5.74
CA THR A 308 17.29 5.02 -5.59
C THR A 308 17.67 4.43 -6.96
N GLN A 309 16.68 4.21 -7.83
CA GLN A 309 16.92 3.72 -9.19
C GLN A 309 17.70 4.73 -10.04
N ALA A 310 17.42 6.03 -9.88
CA ALA A 310 18.16 7.10 -10.54
C ALA A 310 19.65 7.07 -10.21
N LYS A 311 19.99 6.96 -8.92
CA LYS A 311 21.37 6.82 -8.46
C LYS A 311 22.05 5.55 -8.98
N GLN A 312 21.33 4.43 -9.02
CA GLN A 312 21.89 3.18 -9.55
C GLN A 312 22.19 3.27 -11.05
N ALA A 313 21.35 3.95 -11.83
CA ALA A 313 21.57 4.11 -13.25
C ALA A 313 22.73 5.08 -13.57
N SER A 314 22.89 6.17 -12.81
CA SER A 314 24.03 7.07 -12.98
C SER A 314 25.35 6.34 -12.69
N SER A 315 25.43 5.59 -11.58
CA SER A 315 26.62 4.78 -11.29
C SER A 315 26.89 3.70 -12.34
N ARG A 316 25.85 3.10 -12.94
CA ARG A 316 26.05 2.16 -14.07
C ARG A 316 26.64 2.85 -15.30
N ARG A 317 26.15 4.05 -15.65
CA ARG A 317 26.68 4.82 -16.80
C ARG A 317 28.13 5.21 -16.60
N GLU A 318 28.50 5.65 -15.40
CA GLU A 318 29.90 5.92 -15.04
C GLU A 318 30.78 4.67 -15.23
N LEU A 319 30.33 3.51 -14.72
CA LEU A 319 31.08 2.25 -14.85
C LEU A 319 31.23 1.82 -16.32
N THR A 320 30.18 1.95 -17.13
CA THR A 320 30.22 1.64 -18.57
C THR A 320 31.12 2.60 -19.32
N SER A 321 31.09 3.90 -18.99
CA SER A 321 31.99 4.91 -19.58
C SER A 321 33.46 4.61 -19.25
N GLN A 322 33.74 4.18 -18.01
CA GLN A 322 35.09 3.85 -17.56
C GLN A 322 35.60 2.56 -18.21
N THR A 323 34.72 1.56 -18.38
CA THR A 323 35.05 0.29 -19.05
C THR A 323 35.30 0.50 -20.54
N ASN A 324 34.49 1.32 -21.21
CA ASN A 324 34.69 1.69 -22.62
C ASN A 324 35.95 2.55 -22.83
N GLY A 325 36.27 3.44 -21.88
CA GLY A 325 37.52 4.21 -21.91
C GLY A 325 38.76 3.33 -21.76
N ASN A 326 38.74 2.36 -20.85
CA ASN A 326 39.85 1.42 -20.67
C ASN A 326 40.04 0.48 -21.88
N SER A 327 38.95 0.00 -22.49
CA SER A 327 39.06 -0.85 -23.68
C SER A 327 39.57 -0.09 -24.90
N GLN A 328 39.21 1.19 -25.03
CA GLN A 328 39.73 2.07 -26.08
C GLN A 328 41.20 2.45 -25.86
N PHE A 329 41.65 2.57 -24.60
CA PHE A 329 43.06 2.78 -24.28
C PHE A 329 43.91 1.52 -24.54
N GLU A 330 43.43 0.34 -24.16
CA GLU A 330 44.11 -0.94 -24.47
C GLU A 330 44.21 -1.21 -25.97
N SER A 331 43.21 -0.84 -26.77
CA SER A 331 43.28 -1.01 -28.22
C SER A 331 44.34 -0.10 -28.85
N GLN A 332 44.45 1.16 -28.40
CA GLN A 332 45.50 2.07 -28.88
C GLN A 332 46.92 1.65 -28.45
N LEU A 333 47.07 1.07 -27.26
CA LEU A 333 48.35 0.51 -26.83
C LEU A 333 48.78 -0.65 -27.74
N LYS A 334 47.87 -1.57 -28.07
CA LYS A 334 48.15 -2.70 -28.98
C LYS A 334 48.50 -2.25 -30.40
N THR A 335 47.84 -1.21 -30.91
CA THR A 335 48.15 -0.65 -32.23
C THR A 335 49.51 0.04 -32.25
N SER A 336 49.90 0.73 -31.17
CA SER A 336 51.22 1.38 -31.08
C SER A 336 52.35 0.35 -30.94
N GLN A 337 52.12 -0.73 -30.20
CA GLN A 337 53.08 -1.84 -30.06
C GLN A 337 53.34 -2.54 -31.41
N THR A 338 52.29 -2.75 -32.22
CA THR A 338 52.42 -3.39 -33.55
C THR A 338 53.13 -2.52 -34.58
N VAL A 339 53.08 -1.18 -34.45
CA VAL A 339 53.85 -0.25 -35.29
C VAL A 339 55.33 -0.27 -34.91
N LEU A 340 55.66 -0.27 -33.62
CA LEU A 340 57.04 -0.38 -33.14
C LEU A 340 57.70 -1.72 -33.48
N ASP A 341 56.93 -2.82 -33.45
CA ASP A 341 57.42 -4.15 -33.84
C ASP A 341 57.59 -4.31 -35.36
N SER A 342 57.01 -3.41 -36.18
CA SER A 342 57.18 -3.44 -37.65
C SER A 342 58.30 -2.52 -38.14
N GLU A 343 58.67 -1.48 -37.39
CA GLU A 343 59.87 -0.67 -37.67
C GLU A 343 61.18 -1.42 -37.29
N SER A 344 61.17 -2.28 -36.27
CA SER A 344 62.37 -3.06 -35.88
C SER A 344 62.76 -4.19 -36.84
N ILE A 345 61.91 -4.51 -37.82
CA ILE A 345 62.15 -5.53 -38.86
C ILE A 345 62.85 -4.93 -40.10
N PHE A 346 62.91 -3.60 -40.22
CA PHE A 346 63.49 -2.90 -41.38
C PHE A 346 64.92 -2.36 -41.16
N ASP A 347 65.50 -2.54 -39.97
CA ASP A 347 66.85 -2.07 -39.60
C ASP A 347 67.93 -3.19 -39.52
N ASP A 348 67.61 -4.42 -39.93
CA ASP A 348 68.56 -5.51 -40.24
C ASP A 348 68.63 -5.74 -41.75
#